data_AF-A0A4Y6KTJ8-F1
#
_entry.id   AF-A0A4Y6KTJ8-F1
#
_cell.length_a   1.000
_cell.length_b   1.000
_cell.length_c   1.000
_cell.angle_alpha   90.00
_cell.angle_beta   90.00
_cell.angle_gamma   90.00
#
_symmetry.space_group_name_H-M   'P 1'
#
loop_
_entity.id
_entity.type
_entity.pdbx_description
1 polymer ?
#
loop_
_entity_poly.entity_id
_entity_poly.type
_entity_poly.pdbx_seq_one_letter_code
_entity_poly.pdbx_strand_id
1 'polypeptide(L)'
;MSTHEPTRRNFLAAGLAIGTATLLPAQQAQAADAATKPAAAPAQAATPGPGRITFHAIDTHHGATVGTLRVDLLRLEGGQYRLVKSFDTVKNGRSDGAVIEGEALTPGLYEMLLHVDDYFGKLGTQLPSPTFLSKVPLRFGIHDAGQRYHIAVLFNPWSYSYYRGS
;
A
#
# COMPACT_ATOMS: atom_id res chain seq x y z
N MET A 1 20.07 -46.59 9.14
CA MET A 1 18.77 -46.06 9.61
C MET A 1 19.02 -45.45 10.99
N SER A 2 19.32 -44.16 11.05
CA SER A 2 19.53 -43.42 12.31
C SER A 2 18.28 -42.64 12.64
N THR A 3 17.64 -42.98 13.74
CA THR A 3 16.44 -42.33 14.26
C THR A 3 16.84 -41.18 15.19
N HIS A 4 16.59 -39.94 14.77
CA HIS A 4 16.74 -38.76 15.61
C HIS A 4 15.40 -38.47 16.30
N GLU A 5 15.29 -38.73 17.60
CA GLU A 5 14.20 -38.22 18.44
C GLU A 5 14.48 -36.78 18.89
N PRO A 6 13.52 -35.85 18.79
CA PRO A 6 13.65 -34.52 19.39
C PRO A 6 13.10 -34.48 20.83
N THR A 7 14.00 -34.14 21.77
CA THR A 7 13.70 -33.92 23.20
C THR A 7 12.80 -32.70 23.43
N ARG A 8 11.61 -32.91 24.00
CA ARG A 8 10.70 -31.83 24.45
C ARG A 8 11.23 -31.18 25.73
N ARG A 9 11.50 -29.87 25.70
CA ARG A 9 11.83 -29.08 26.89
C ARG A 9 10.55 -28.69 27.64
N ASN A 10 10.38 -29.23 28.84
CA ASN A 10 9.39 -28.80 29.82
C ASN A 10 9.73 -27.40 30.34
N PHE A 11 8.78 -26.48 30.25
CA PHE A 11 8.81 -25.23 31.02
C PHE A 11 8.14 -25.49 32.37
N LEU A 12 8.94 -25.50 33.44
CA LEU A 12 8.48 -25.50 34.82
C LEU A 12 7.88 -24.13 35.15
N ALA A 13 6.58 -24.12 35.42
CA ALA A 13 5.88 -23.02 36.07
C ALA A 13 6.26 -23.01 37.56
N ALA A 14 6.93 -21.95 38.02
CA ALA A 14 7.14 -21.69 39.42
C ALA A 14 6.05 -20.73 39.94
N GLY A 15 5.25 -21.20 40.91
CA GLY A 15 4.54 -20.34 41.87
C GLY A 15 5.55 -19.58 42.75
N LEU A 16 5.21 -18.70 43.69
CA LEU A 16 4.00 -18.43 44.46
C LEU A 16 4.34 -17.16 45.26
N ALA A 17 3.41 -16.24 45.50
CA ALA A 17 3.38 -15.45 46.74
C ALA A 17 2.06 -14.68 46.86
N ILE A 18 1.18 -15.16 47.75
CA ILE A 18 0.00 -14.44 48.23
C ILE A 18 0.47 -13.61 49.43
N GLY A 19 0.53 -12.29 49.25
CA GLY A 19 0.78 -11.34 50.33
C GLY A 19 -0.51 -10.61 50.70
N THR A 20 -0.98 -10.81 51.93
CA THR A 20 -2.09 -10.06 52.54
C THR A 20 -1.62 -8.66 52.91
N ALA A 21 -2.03 -7.65 52.13
CA ALA A 21 -1.84 -6.25 52.48
C ALA A 21 -3.14 -5.67 53.05
N THR A 22 -3.05 -5.17 54.28
CA THR A 22 -4.09 -4.46 55.03
C THR A 22 -4.48 -3.16 54.34
N LEU A 23 -5.79 -2.95 54.14
CA LEU A 23 -6.38 -1.72 53.62
C LEU A 23 -6.28 -0.58 54.65
N LEU A 24 -5.64 0.53 54.27
CA LEU A 24 -5.76 1.85 54.93
C LEU A 24 -6.52 2.79 53.98
N PRO A 25 -7.43 3.64 54.46
CA PRO A 25 -8.11 4.62 53.62
C PRO A 25 -7.19 5.82 53.39
N ALA A 26 -6.68 5.97 52.17
CA ALA A 26 -6.00 7.18 51.74
C ALA A 26 -7.03 8.16 51.15
N GLN A 27 -7.09 9.33 51.78
CA GLN A 27 -7.84 10.54 51.42
C GLN A 27 -7.89 10.85 49.92
N GLN A 28 -9.06 11.30 49.47
CA GLN A 28 -9.26 11.96 48.18
C GLN A 28 -8.38 13.21 48.06
N ALA A 29 -7.53 13.23 47.03
CA ALA A 29 -6.95 14.44 46.48
C ALA A 29 -7.48 14.61 45.05
N GLN A 30 -8.39 15.57 44.87
CA GLN A 30 -8.75 16.10 43.57
C GLN A 30 -7.55 16.90 43.03
N ALA A 31 -7.03 16.49 41.88
CA ALA A 31 -6.25 17.35 41.01
C ALA A 31 -6.82 17.20 39.60
N ALA A 32 -7.45 18.29 39.14
CA ALA A 32 -7.84 18.46 37.76
C ALA A 32 -6.58 18.54 36.90
N ASP A 33 -6.52 17.75 35.83
CA ASP A 33 -5.66 18.07 34.71
C ASP A 33 -6.38 17.69 33.42
N ALA A 34 -7.11 18.67 32.88
CA ALA A 34 -7.70 18.59 31.56
C ALA A 34 -6.56 18.68 30.54
N ALA A 35 -5.98 17.52 30.22
CA ALA A 35 -5.06 17.37 29.10
C ALA A 35 -5.77 17.80 27.81
N THR A 36 -5.54 19.05 27.43
CA THR A 36 -6.02 19.61 26.17
C THR A 36 -5.28 18.89 25.05
N LYS A 37 -5.97 17.94 24.40
CA LYS A 37 -5.53 17.34 23.14
C LYS A 37 -5.21 18.49 22.18
N PRO A 38 -3.97 18.61 21.65
CA PRO A 38 -3.69 19.65 20.68
C PRO A 38 -4.63 19.47 19.50
N ALA A 39 -5.37 20.54 19.18
CA ALA A 39 -6.22 20.60 18.01
C ALA A 39 -5.36 20.19 16.80
N ALA A 40 -5.83 19.19 16.06
CA ALA A 40 -5.23 18.87 14.77
C ALA A 40 -5.16 20.17 13.97
N ALA A 41 -3.95 20.52 13.51
CA ALA A 41 -3.78 21.61 12.56
C ALA A 41 -4.82 21.42 11.44
N PRO A 42 -5.50 22.48 10.99
CA PRO A 42 -6.46 22.35 9.91
C PRO A 42 -5.76 21.65 8.76
N ALA A 43 -6.28 20.49 8.36
CA ALA A 43 -5.88 19.86 7.11
C ALA A 43 -5.99 20.96 6.06
N GLN A 44 -4.86 21.32 5.44
CA GLN A 44 -4.86 22.31 4.38
C GLN A 44 -5.86 21.82 3.34
N ALA A 45 -7.01 22.48 3.29
CA ALA A 45 -8.04 22.19 2.31
C ALA A 45 -7.39 22.44 0.96
N ALA A 46 -7.00 21.35 0.31
CA ALA A 46 -6.47 21.42 -1.04
C ALA A 46 -7.53 22.13 -1.88
N THR A 47 -7.14 23.23 -2.54
CA THR A 47 -7.96 23.89 -3.54
C THR A 47 -8.60 22.82 -4.44
N PRO A 48 -9.93 22.84 -4.67
CA PRO A 48 -10.60 21.81 -5.45
C PRO A 48 -10.14 21.95 -6.90
N GLY A 49 -9.05 21.27 -7.21
CA GLY A 49 -8.64 20.99 -8.58
C GLY A 49 -9.50 19.84 -9.12
N PRO A 50 -9.56 19.67 -10.45
CA PRO A 50 -10.31 18.59 -11.06
C PRO A 50 -9.90 17.23 -10.46
N GLY A 51 -10.85 16.31 -10.35
CA GLY A 51 -10.54 14.96 -9.95
C GLY A 51 -9.59 14.30 -10.94
N ARG A 52 -8.72 13.44 -10.42
CA ARG A 52 -7.60 12.88 -11.20
C ARG A 52 -7.10 11.57 -10.64
N ILE A 53 -6.48 10.77 -11.50
CA ILE A 53 -5.71 9.60 -11.13
C ILE A 53 -4.22 9.88 -11.33
N THR A 54 -3.41 9.65 -10.31
CA THR A 54 -1.95 9.66 -10.40
C THR A 54 -1.39 8.32 -9.92
N PHE A 55 -0.18 8.00 -10.36
CA PHE A 55 0.45 6.72 -10.06
C PHE A 55 1.85 6.92 -9.48
N HIS A 56 2.26 6.03 -8.57
CA HIS A 56 3.61 5.96 -8.04
C HIS A 56 4.01 4.52 -7.73
N ALA A 57 5.18 4.13 -8.23
CA ALA A 57 5.71 2.79 -8.07
C ALA A 57 7.11 2.82 -7.45
N ILE A 58 7.35 1.91 -6.51
CA ILE A 58 8.62 1.69 -5.85
C ILE A 58 9.03 0.23 -6.05
N ASP A 59 10.25 0.04 -6.53
CA ASP A 59 10.89 -1.26 -6.62
C ASP A 59 11.62 -1.56 -5.31
N THR A 60 11.04 -2.49 -4.56
CA THR A 60 11.58 -2.96 -3.27
C THR A 60 12.68 -3.99 -3.41
N HIS A 61 12.89 -4.57 -4.59
CA HIS A 61 14.01 -5.48 -4.86
C HIS A 61 15.33 -4.72 -4.93
N HIS A 62 15.34 -3.60 -5.67
CA HIS A 62 16.51 -2.72 -5.78
C HIS A 62 16.51 -1.56 -4.78
N GLY A 63 15.42 -1.37 -4.01
CA GLY A 63 15.27 -0.26 -3.08
C GLY A 63 15.25 1.10 -3.76
N ALA A 64 14.69 1.18 -4.97
CA ALA A 64 14.81 2.33 -5.87
C ALA A 64 13.44 2.79 -6.40
N THR A 65 13.39 4.04 -6.85
CA THR A 65 12.26 4.52 -7.65
C THR A 65 12.30 3.94 -9.04
N VAL A 66 11.11 3.77 -9.61
CA VAL A 66 10.94 3.01 -10.85
C VAL A 66 10.89 3.94 -12.05
N GLY A 67 11.96 3.95 -12.85
CA GLY A 67 11.91 4.56 -14.18
C GLY A 67 11.40 3.56 -15.22
N THR A 68 10.64 4.03 -16.20
CA THR A 68 10.27 3.30 -17.43
C THR A 68 9.44 2.02 -17.24
N LEU A 69 8.75 1.89 -16.11
CA LEU A 69 7.76 0.81 -15.95
C LEU A 69 6.54 1.14 -16.79
N ARG A 70 6.22 0.25 -17.74
CA ARG A 70 5.01 0.31 -18.55
C ARG A 70 3.79 -0.03 -17.71
N VAL A 71 2.77 0.82 -17.80
CA VAL A 71 1.47 0.65 -17.14
C VAL A 71 0.34 0.95 -18.13
N ASP A 72 -0.63 0.04 -18.18
CA ASP A 72 -1.88 0.26 -18.91
C ASP A 72 -3.00 0.57 -17.92
N LEU A 73 -3.67 1.71 -18.07
CA LEU A 73 -4.92 2.03 -17.39
C LEU A 73 -6.09 1.51 -18.23
N LEU A 74 -6.91 0.65 -17.63
CA LEU A 74 -8.11 0.08 -18.22
C LEU A 74 -9.35 0.43 -17.38
N ARG A 75 -10.51 0.46 -18.03
CA ARG A 75 -11.83 0.61 -17.41
C ARG A 75 -12.68 -0.60 -17.71
N LEU A 76 -13.43 -1.09 -16.73
CA LEU A 76 -14.36 -2.20 -16.92
C LEU A 76 -15.63 -1.71 -17.61
N GLU A 77 -15.90 -2.20 -18.81
CA GLU A 77 -17.07 -1.85 -19.62
C GLU A 77 -17.69 -3.12 -20.21
N GLY A 78 -18.99 -3.34 -19.96
CA GLY A 78 -19.68 -4.54 -20.45
C GLY A 78 -19.04 -5.86 -19.98
N GLY A 79 -18.42 -5.88 -18.79
CA GLY A 79 -17.73 -7.05 -18.25
C GLY A 79 -16.32 -7.29 -18.81
N GLN A 80 -15.79 -6.38 -19.65
CA GLN A 80 -14.45 -6.47 -20.22
C GLN A 80 -13.62 -5.23 -19.90
N TYR A 81 -12.34 -5.40 -19.61
CA TYR A 81 -11.43 -4.28 -19.43
C TYR A 81 -11.06 -3.68 -20.79
N ARG A 82 -11.35 -2.39 -20.97
CA ARG A 82 -11.03 -1.59 -22.14
C ARG A 82 -9.89 -0.64 -21.83
N LEU A 83 -8.89 -0.60 -22.70
CA LEU A 83 -7.75 0.30 -22.55
C LEU A 83 -8.22 1.75 -22.61
N VAL A 84 -7.86 2.53 -21.59
CA VAL A 84 -8.09 3.98 -21.53
C VAL A 84 -6.83 4.72 -21.95
N LYS A 85 -5.69 4.35 -21.36
CA LYS A 85 -4.40 4.99 -21.62
C LYS A 85 -3.28 4.07 -21.24
N SER A 86 -2.17 4.11 -21.99
CA SER A 86 -0.91 3.52 -21.55
C SER A 86 0.11 4.61 -21.27
N PHE A 87 0.98 4.38 -20.29
CA PHE A 87 2.05 5.30 -19.94
C PHE A 87 3.24 4.55 -19.34
N ASP A 88 4.39 5.22 -19.31
CA ASP A 88 5.59 4.73 -18.64
C ASP A 88 5.87 5.63 -17.43
N THR A 89 6.37 5.05 -16.34
CA THR A 89 6.79 5.86 -15.19
C THR A 89 8.03 6.70 -15.52
N VAL A 90 8.09 7.91 -15.00
CA VAL A 90 9.30 8.74 -15.05
C VAL A 90 10.28 8.32 -13.96
N LYS A 91 11.51 8.85 -13.99
CA LYS A 91 12.64 8.42 -13.12
C LYS A 91 12.32 8.33 -11.62
N ASN A 92 11.39 9.13 -11.12
CA ASN A 92 10.99 9.15 -9.71
C ASN A 92 9.88 8.13 -9.36
N GLY A 93 9.56 7.17 -10.23
CA GLY A 93 8.52 6.17 -9.96
C GLY A 93 7.11 6.59 -10.35
N ARG A 94 6.89 7.83 -10.78
CA ARG A 94 5.53 8.39 -10.94
C ARG A 94 5.07 8.40 -12.39
N SER A 95 3.77 8.55 -12.60
CA SER A 95 3.25 9.04 -13.88
C SER A 95 3.76 10.47 -14.14
N ASP A 96 3.93 10.82 -15.42
CA ASP A 96 4.21 12.22 -15.82
C ASP A 96 2.92 13.05 -15.69
N GLY A 97 2.65 13.55 -14.48
CA GLY A 97 1.41 14.22 -14.14
C GLY A 97 0.22 13.28 -13.94
N ALA A 98 -0.98 13.75 -14.27
CA ALA A 98 -2.20 12.96 -14.17
C ALA A 98 -2.29 11.93 -15.29
N VAL A 99 -2.64 10.69 -14.94
CA VAL A 99 -2.93 9.65 -15.93
C VAL A 99 -4.21 10.03 -16.68
N ILE A 100 -5.27 10.35 -15.93
CA ILE A 100 -6.52 10.96 -16.41
C ILE A 100 -6.97 12.03 -15.41
N GLU A 101 -7.69 13.04 -15.90
CA GLU A 101 -8.20 14.16 -15.10
C GLU A 101 -9.49 14.74 -15.69
N GLY A 102 -10.25 15.47 -14.86
CA GLY A 102 -11.44 16.18 -15.29
C GLY A 102 -12.52 15.24 -15.83
N GLU A 103 -13.14 15.61 -16.95
CA GLU A 103 -14.27 14.89 -17.55
C GLU A 103 -13.92 13.46 -18.01
N ALA A 104 -12.64 13.16 -18.22
CA ALA A 104 -12.19 11.81 -18.54
C ALA A 104 -12.27 10.84 -17.35
N LEU A 105 -12.27 11.38 -16.12
CA LEU A 105 -12.48 10.60 -14.91
C LEU A 105 -13.97 10.46 -14.64
N THR A 106 -14.49 9.24 -14.74
CA THR A 106 -15.88 8.93 -14.43
C THR A 106 -15.96 7.86 -13.34
N PRO A 107 -17.05 7.80 -12.56
CA PRO A 107 -17.25 6.70 -11.62
C PRO A 107 -17.26 5.35 -12.36
N GLY A 108 -16.71 4.32 -11.70
CA GLY A 108 -16.60 2.98 -12.28
C GLY A 108 -15.45 2.17 -11.72
N LEU A 109 -15.25 0.98 -12.29
CA LEU A 109 -14.16 0.08 -11.94
C LEU A 109 -13.02 0.21 -12.95
N TYR A 110 -11.81 0.35 -12.44
CA TYR A 110 -10.59 0.52 -13.22
C TYR A 110 -9.57 -0.55 -12.85
N GLU A 111 -8.61 -0.77 -13.75
CA GLU A 111 -7.45 -1.62 -13.56
C GLU A 111 -6.21 -0.87 -14.04
N MET A 112 -5.12 -0.92 -13.27
CA MET A 112 -3.78 -0.61 -13.78
C MET A 112 -3.02 -1.91 -13.95
N LEU A 113 -2.64 -2.25 -15.18
CA LEU A 113 -1.87 -3.43 -15.50
C LEU A 113 -0.39 -3.06 -15.61
N LEU A 114 0.41 -3.52 -14.66
CA LEU A 114 1.85 -3.28 -14.62
C LEU A 114 2.57 -4.39 -15.36
N HIS A 115 3.52 -4.04 -16.24
CA HIS A 115 4.36 -4.99 -16.97
C HIS A 115 5.66 -5.25 -16.20
N VAL A 116 5.57 -6.08 -15.15
CA VAL A 116 6.64 -6.29 -14.15
C VAL A 116 7.76 -7.18 -14.70
N ASP A 117 7.39 -8.21 -15.48
CA ASP A 117 8.35 -9.04 -16.21
C ASP A 117 9.25 -8.24 -17.14
N ASP A 118 8.67 -7.39 -17.98
CA ASP A 118 9.39 -6.52 -18.90
C ASP A 118 10.32 -5.55 -18.15
N TYR A 119 9.85 -4.97 -17.05
CA TYR A 119 10.65 -4.09 -16.21
C TYR A 119 11.90 -4.79 -15.65
N PHE A 120 11.74 -5.93 -14.96
CA PHE A 120 12.89 -6.65 -14.40
C PHE A 120 13.77 -7.28 -15.48
N GLY A 121 13.20 -7.68 -16.61
CA GLY A 121 13.95 -8.14 -17.78
C GLY A 121 14.88 -7.06 -18.34
N LYS A 122 14.40 -5.82 -18.47
CA LYS A 122 15.21 -4.66 -18.89
C LYS A 122 16.34 -4.32 -17.92
N LEU A 123 16.15 -4.62 -16.63
CA LEU A 123 17.19 -4.46 -15.60
C LEU A 123 18.21 -5.61 -15.57
N GLY A 124 17.99 -6.68 -16.35
CA GLY A 124 18.85 -7.86 -16.34
C GLY A 124 18.72 -8.72 -15.08
N THR A 125 17.64 -8.56 -14.32
CA THR A 125 17.39 -9.38 -13.13
C THR A 125 17.18 -10.84 -13.53
N GLN A 126 18.00 -11.73 -12.98
CA GLN A 126 17.92 -13.17 -13.23
C GLN A 126 16.71 -13.75 -12.48
N LEU A 127 15.62 -13.98 -13.20
CA LEU A 127 14.38 -14.55 -12.67
C LEU A 127 14.12 -15.94 -13.27
N PRO A 128 13.48 -16.85 -12.51
CA PRO A 128 12.98 -18.10 -13.06
C PRO A 128 12.06 -17.86 -14.26
N SER A 129 12.04 -18.80 -15.20
CA SER A 129 11.10 -18.81 -16.31
C SER A 129 10.09 -19.95 -16.09
N PRO A 130 8.77 -19.67 -16.04
CA PRO A 130 8.16 -18.34 -16.12
C PRO A 130 8.40 -17.49 -14.86
N THR A 131 8.35 -16.15 -15.00
CA THR A 131 8.44 -15.25 -13.85
C THR A 131 7.21 -15.43 -12.96
N PHE A 132 7.41 -15.30 -11.64
CA PHE A 132 6.29 -15.44 -10.70
C PHE A 132 5.27 -14.29 -10.85
N LEU A 133 5.76 -13.05 -10.92
CA LEU A 133 4.97 -11.90 -11.35
C LEU A 133 5.38 -11.50 -12.78
N SER A 134 4.41 -11.55 -13.69
CA SER A 134 4.54 -11.07 -15.08
C SER A 134 3.75 -9.77 -15.23
N LYS A 135 2.47 -9.85 -15.59
CA LYS A 135 1.57 -8.71 -15.63
C LYS A 135 0.72 -8.65 -14.37
N VAL A 136 0.83 -7.57 -13.60
CA VAL A 136 0.20 -7.42 -12.28
C VAL A 136 -0.98 -6.45 -12.37
N PRO A 137 -2.22 -6.90 -12.17
CA PRO A 137 -3.39 -6.03 -12.18
C PRO A 137 -3.63 -5.38 -10.81
N LEU A 138 -3.76 -4.05 -10.78
CA LEU A 138 -4.22 -3.28 -9.63
C LEU A 138 -5.65 -2.82 -9.89
N ARG A 139 -6.62 -3.49 -9.26
CA ARG A 139 -8.05 -3.20 -9.45
C ARG A 139 -8.56 -2.25 -8.37
N PHE A 140 -9.29 -1.23 -8.76
CA PHE A 140 -9.84 -0.23 -7.85
C PHE A 140 -11.12 0.40 -8.40
N GLY A 141 -11.93 0.94 -7.49
CA GLY A 141 -13.15 1.66 -7.81
C GLY A 141 -13.00 3.17 -7.64
N ILE A 142 -13.58 3.91 -8.56
CA ILE A 142 -13.79 5.35 -8.47
C ILE A 142 -15.27 5.57 -8.16
N HIS A 143 -15.56 6.20 -7.02
CA HIS A 143 -16.93 6.51 -6.61
C HIS A 143 -17.27 7.99 -6.83
N ASP A 144 -16.33 8.89 -6.54
CA ASP A 144 -16.47 10.33 -6.69
C ASP A 144 -15.41 10.84 -7.69
N ALA A 145 -15.86 11.28 -8.86
CA ALA A 145 -15.01 11.81 -9.93
C ALA A 145 -14.41 13.19 -9.63
N GLY A 146 -14.85 13.87 -8.56
CA GLY A 146 -14.24 15.12 -8.08
C GLY A 146 -12.99 14.92 -7.23
N GLN A 147 -12.68 13.68 -6.82
CA GLN A 147 -11.58 13.38 -5.91
C GLN A 147 -10.25 13.11 -6.61
N ARG A 148 -9.17 13.24 -5.85
CA ARG A 148 -7.83 12.79 -6.23
C ARG A 148 -7.64 11.34 -5.79
N TYR A 149 -7.18 10.52 -6.72
CA TYR A 149 -6.84 9.12 -6.49
C TYR A 149 -5.37 8.93 -6.80
N HIS A 150 -4.56 8.86 -5.75
CA HIS A 150 -3.17 8.49 -5.88
C HIS A 150 -3.04 6.98 -5.68
N ILE A 151 -2.69 6.25 -6.73
CA ILE A 151 -2.46 4.81 -6.66
C ILE A 151 -0.96 4.58 -6.45
N ALA A 152 -0.60 4.13 -5.25
CA ALA A 152 0.78 3.85 -4.88
C ALA A 152 1.00 2.34 -4.80
N VAL A 153 2.11 1.86 -5.33
CA VAL A 153 2.48 0.43 -5.36
C VAL A 153 3.93 0.24 -4.94
N LEU A 154 4.16 -0.77 -4.11
CA LEU A 154 5.48 -1.31 -3.81
C LEU A 154 5.52 -2.72 -4.38
N PHE A 155 6.55 -3.06 -5.15
CA PHE A 155 6.63 -4.39 -5.76
C PHE A 155 8.07 -4.90 -5.81
N ASN A 156 8.20 -6.21 -6.00
CA ASN A 156 9.43 -6.93 -6.34
C ASN A 156 9.03 -8.13 -7.23
N PRO A 157 9.96 -8.98 -7.69
CA PRO A 157 9.61 -10.09 -8.59
C PRO A 157 8.63 -11.15 -8.02
N TRP A 158 8.38 -11.14 -6.70
CA TRP A 158 7.58 -12.16 -6.01
C TRP A 158 6.39 -11.63 -5.22
N SER A 159 6.32 -10.33 -4.94
CA SER A 159 5.24 -9.74 -4.17
C SER A 159 4.97 -8.29 -4.57
N TYR A 160 3.75 -7.84 -4.32
CA TYR A 160 3.38 -6.44 -4.44
C TYR A 160 2.34 -6.07 -3.39
N SER A 161 2.28 -4.78 -3.05
CA SER A 161 1.23 -4.17 -2.25
C SER A 161 0.86 -2.84 -2.87
N TYR A 162 -0.42 -2.49 -2.83
CA TYR A 162 -0.89 -1.21 -3.34
C TYR A 162 -1.98 -0.63 -2.45
N TYR A 163 -2.10 0.70 -2.48
CA TYR A 163 -3.04 1.43 -1.66
C TYR A 163 -3.43 2.76 -2.32
N ARG A 164 -4.50 3.37 -1.80
CA ARG A 164 -4.90 4.75 -2.14
C ARG A 164 -4.13 5.72 -1.23
N GLY A 165 -3.24 6.52 -1.81
CA GLY A 165 -2.58 7.64 -1.12
C GLY A 165 -3.45 8.90 -1.05
N SER A 166 -2.97 9.86 -0.26
CA SER A 166 -3.53 11.21 -0.08
C SER A 166 -3.03 12.20 -1.13
#